data_AF-A0A5T3VR88-F1
#
_entry.id   AF-A0A5T3VR88-F1
#
_cell.length_a   1.000
_cell.length_b   1.000
_cell.length_c   1.000
_cell.angle_alpha   90.00
_cell.angle_beta   90.00
_cell.angle_gamma   90.00
#
_symmetry.space_group_name_H-M   'P 1'
#
loop_
_entity.id
_entity.type
_entity.pdbx_description
1 polymer ?
#
loop_
_entity_poly.entity_id
_entity_poly.type
_entity_poly.pdbx_seq_one_letter_code
_entity_poly.pdbx_strand_id
1 'polypeptide(L)' 'PQESISFIYESINWEHCIAGTSAFSLWDERVF' A
#
# COMPACT_ATOMS: atom_id res chain seq x y z
N PRO A 1 12.85 -4.92 -22.79
CA PRO A 1 12.96 -3.73 -21.92
C PRO A 1 11.96 -3.81 -20.76
N GLN A 2 12.39 -3.48 -19.54
CA GLN A 2 11.54 -3.49 -18.35
C GLN A 2 11.55 -2.09 -17.74
N GLU A 3 10.38 -1.48 -17.63
CA GLU A 3 10.21 -0.17 -17.02
C GLU A 3 9.86 -0.34 -15.55
N SER A 4 10.40 0.53 -14.71
CA SER A 4 10.12 0.55 -13.27
C SER A 4 9.47 1.88 -12.92
N ILE A 5 8.31 1.81 -12.28
CA ILE A 5 7.57 2.98 -11.82
C ILE A 5 7.47 2.90 -10.31
N SER A 6 7.72 4.02 -9.64
CA SER A 6 7.60 4.16 -8.20
C SER A 6 6.63 5.30 -7.88
N PHE A 7 5.84 5.12 -6.84
CA PHE A 7 4.84 6.10 -6.40
C PHE A 7 5.08 6.50 -4.95
N ILE A 8 4.79 7.76 -4.65
CA ILE A 8 4.67 8.28 -3.30
C ILE A 8 3.19 8.55 -3.06
N TYR A 9 2.67 8.11 -1.93
CA TYR A 9 1.26 8.21 -1.57
C TYR A 9 1.14 8.55 -0.08
N GLU A 10 0.13 9.34 0.27
CA GLU A 10 -0.19 9.67 1.66
C GLU A 10 -0.81 8.47 2.39
N SER A 11 -1.65 7.72 1.68
CA SER A 11 -2.36 6.57 2.25
C SER A 11 -2.51 5.45 1.22
N ILE A 12 -2.59 4.21 1.70
CA ILE A 12 -2.82 3.03 0.88
C ILE A 12 -3.74 2.05 1.60
N ASN A 13 -4.69 1.51 0.85
CA ASN A 13 -5.59 0.44 1.29
C ASN A 13 -5.21 -0.85 0.58
N TRP A 14 -5.08 -1.92 1.34
CA TRP A 14 -4.82 -3.28 0.87
C TRP A 14 -6.06 -4.13 1.12
N GLU A 15 -6.51 -4.84 0.10
CA GLU A 15 -7.64 -5.74 0.20
C GLU A 15 -7.25 -7.11 -0.36
N HIS A 16 -7.47 -8.16 0.42
CA HIS A 16 -7.33 -9.53 -0.03
C HIS A 16 -8.71 -10.13 -0.27
N CYS A 17 -9.18 -10.02 -1.52
CA CYS A 17 -10.56 -10.33 -1.90
C CYS A 17 -10.97 -11.80 -1.63
N ILE A 18 -10.02 -12.74 -1.54
CA ILE A 18 -10.30 -14.17 -1.32
C ILE A 18 -10.43 -14.52 0.17
N ALA A 19 -9.56 -13.96 1.02
CA ALA A 19 -9.65 -14.21 2.48
C ALA A 19 -10.55 -13.22 3.21
N GLY A 20 -11.00 -12.15 2.52
CA GLY A 20 -11.87 -11.12 3.10
C GLY A 20 -11.16 -10.24 4.13
N THR A 21 -9.83 -10.19 4.12
CA THR A 21 -9.04 -9.35 5.02
C THR A 21 -8.60 -8.07 4.33
N SER A 22 -8.49 -6.99 5.08
CA SER A 22 -7.99 -5.72 4.60
C SER A 22 -7.02 -5.09 5.60
N ALA A 23 -6.15 -4.24 5.09
CA ALA A 23 -5.21 -3.45 5.89
C ALA A 23 -5.10 -2.05 5.31
N PHE A 24 -4.85 -1.08 6.17
CA PHE A 24 -4.63 0.30 5.77
C PHE A 24 -3.26 0.76 6.23
N SER A 25 -2.65 1.69 5.52
CA SER A 25 -1.38 2.30 5.93
C SER A 25 -1.37 3.78 5.56
N LEU A 26 -1.06 4.60 6.55
CA LEU A 26 -0.73 6.01 6.38
C LEU A 26 0.78 6.19 6.28
N TRP A 27 1.21 7.17 5.48
CA TRP A 27 2.62 7.56 5.41
C TRP A 27 3.11 8.11 6.75
N ASP A 28 2.27 8.88 7.44
CA ASP A 28 2.56 9.50 8.73
C ASP A 28 2.78 8.49 9.88
N GLU A 29 2.10 7.34 9.83
CA GLU A 29 2.14 6.33 10.88
C GLU A 29 3.30 5.32 10.75
N ARG A 30 4.18 5.49 9.75
CA ARG A 30 5.32 4.58 9.58
C ARG A 30 6.31 4.76 10.72
N VAL A 31 6.46 3.71 11.53
CA VAL A 31 7.49 3.64 12.57
C VAL A 31 8.84 3.35 11.88
N PHE A 32 9.85 4.18 12.15
CA PHE A 32 11.21 4.06 11.62
C PHE A 32 12.07 3.10 12.43
#